data_AF-A0A3L7N257-F1
#
_entry.id   AF-A0A3L7N257-F1
#
_cell.length_a   1.000
_cell.length_b   1.000
_cell.length_c   1.000
_cell.angle_alpha   90.00
_cell.angle_beta   90.00
_cell.angle_gamma   90.00
#
_symmetry.space_group_name_H-M   'P 1'
#
loop_
_entity.id
_entity.type
_entity.pdbx_description
1 polymer ?
#
loop_
_entity_poly.entity_id
_entity_poly.type
_entity_poly.pdbx_seq_one_letter_code
_entity_poly.pdbx_strand_id
1 'polypeptide(L)'
;MIVSENTTTNLPISNGKLAMWLFLATEVMFFTGLLATCMLLRESAPIPGAGIPYWPNQKTVHVEPWLGAVNTVILICSSLAVLLSINALKAHKISSSLFFLGTSLILGTVFLGVKAFEYKGKFAHGIIPGKIGECLPGMSVQREKLLQQNGLAYVRKVQTQLRIICAGVTNDNLKDQSDIIKNAYGLYLLTLDGKDSQNDYMRPLSPAQLGEKVNLLLAEYPQLHLPPAIPNGNLWASCYFALTGVHAIHVLFGLAFMLGIFVKGLFGNLQSMEGTLEVTGLYWHFVDLVWLVLYPIIYFL
;
A
#
# COMPACT_ATOMS: atom_id res chain seq x y z
N MET A 1 35.49 -5.39 47.69
CA MET A 1 35.49 -6.48 46.69
C MET A 1 34.10 -7.08 46.64
N ILE A 2 33.24 -6.56 45.77
CA ILE A 2 32.03 -7.24 45.27
C ILE A 2 31.97 -6.81 43.80
N VAL A 3 32.53 -7.64 42.92
CA VAL A 3 32.34 -7.52 41.48
C VAL A 3 30.99 -8.16 41.21
N SER A 4 30.02 -7.36 40.80
CA SER A 4 28.73 -7.86 40.31
C SER A 4 28.97 -8.54 38.97
N GLU A 5 28.92 -9.88 38.97
CA GLU A 5 28.94 -10.69 37.75
C GLU A 5 27.70 -10.42 36.90
N ASN A 6 27.88 -9.70 35.79
CA ASN A 6 26.90 -9.69 34.70
C ASN A 6 27.36 -10.64 33.61
N THR A 7 26.88 -11.88 33.72
CA THR A 7 26.65 -12.91 32.69
C THR A 7 27.36 -12.69 31.35
N THR A 8 28.57 -13.22 31.23
CA THR A 8 29.33 -13.29 29.98
C THR A 8 28.90 -14.51 29.17
N THR A 9 28.14 -14.31 28.10
CA THR A 9 28.37 -15.14 26.91
C THR A 9 29.82 -14.88 26.46
N ASN A 10 30.61 -15.90 26.11
CA ASN A 10 32.00 -15.76 25.65
C ASN A 10 32.16 -15.00 24.29
N LEU A 11 31.14 -14.25 23.89
CA LEU A 11 31.12 -13.34 22.74
C LEU A 11 31.13 -11.89 23.27
N PRO A 12 31.87 -10.95 22.64
CA PRO A 12 31.95 -9.55 23.06
C PRO A 12 30.67 -8.75 22.71
N ILE A 13 29.49 -9.30 22.98
CA ILE A 13 28.18 -8.69 22.72
C ILE A 13 27.29 -8.85 23.96
N SER A 14 26.55 -7.80 24.32
CA SER A 14 25.59 -7.87 25.43
C SER A 14 24.40 -8.76 25.08
N ASN A 15 23.82 -9.46 26.07
CA ASN A 15 22.64 -10.32 25.90
C ASN A 15 21.47 -9.61 25.16
N GLY A 16 21.23 -8.33 25.45
CA GLY A 16 20.18 -7.55 24.78
C GLY A 16 20.42 -7.34 23.28
N LYS A 17 21.68 -7.10 22.87
CA LYS A 17 22.05 -7.02 21.45
C LYS A 17 21.92 -8.36 20.74
N LEU A 18 22.34 -9.45 21.38
CA LEU A 18 22.18 -10.79 20.83
C LEU A 18 20.71 -11.14 20.61
N ALA A 19 19.86 -10.91 21.61
CA ALA A 19 18.41 -11.12 21.50
C ALA A 19 17.80 -10.27 20.38
N MET A 20 18.22 -9.00 20.26
CA MET A 20 17.78 -8.13 19.17
C MET A 20 18.18 -8.69 17.80
N TRP A 21 19.44 -9.11 17.61
CA TRP A 21 19.87 -9.70 16.34
C TRP A 21 19.07 -10.96 15.96
N LEU A 22 18.78 -11.83 16.92
CA LEU A 22 17.94 -13.01 16.68
C LEU A 22 16.51 -12.62 16.29
N PHE A 23 15.92 -11.64 16.97
CA PHE A 23 14.62 -11.10 16.61
C PHE A 23 14.61 -10.44 15.23
N LEU A 24 15.63 -9.65 14.89
CA LEU A 24 15.76 -9.05 13.56
C LEU A 24 15.87 -10.10 12.47
N ALA A 25 16.58 -11.22 12.72
CA ALA A 25 16.64 -12.33 11.78
C ALA A 25 15.26 -12.95 11.53
N THR A 26 14.42 -13.11 12.56
CA THR A 26 13.05 -13.60 12.38
C THR A 26 12.18 -12.62 11.59
N GLU A 27 12.36 -11.31 11.79
CA GLU A 27 11.64 -10.28 11.03
C GLU A 27 12.08 -10.25 9.56
N VAL A 28 13.38 -10.42 9.26
CA VAL A 28 13.85 -10.57 7.87
C VAL A 28 13.16 -11.74 7.18
N MET A 29 13.05 -12.90 7.84
CA MET A 29 12.37 -14.07 7.28
C MET A 29 10.88 -13.79 7.05
N PHE A 30 10.22 -13.13 8.00
CA PHE A 30 8.82 -12.76 7.91
C PHE A 30 8.54 -11.82 6.72
N PHE A 31 9.29 -10.71 6.59
CA PHE A 31 9.13 -9.79 5.46
C PHE A 31 9.51 -10.43 4.13
N THR A 32 10.53 -11.27 4.10
CA THR A 32 10.93 -12.00 2.88
C THR A 32 9.82 -12.94 2.41
N GLY A 33 9.19 -13.68 3.33
CA GLY A 33 8.06 -14.56 2.98
C GLY A 33 6.85 -13.79 2.44
N LEU A 34 6.50 -12.66 3.05
CA LEU A 34 5.44 -11.79 2.54
C LEU A 34 5.78 -11.21 1.17
N LEU A 35 6.99 -10.71 1.00
CA LEU A 35 7.46 -10.11 -0.24
C LEU A 35 7.49 -11.14 -1.37
N ALA A 36 8.10 -12.31 -1.15
CA ALA A 36 8.15 -13.41 -2.10
C ALA A 36 6.75 -13.84 -2.53
N THR A 37 5.82 -14.00 -1.59
CA THR A 37 4.42 -14.31 -1.90
C THR A 37 3.80 -13.26 -2.80
N CYS A 38 3.96 -11.97 -2.49
CA CYS A 38 3.42 -10.88 -3.28
C CYS A 38 4.04 -10.81 -4.68
N MET A 39 5.35 -11.08 -4.81
CA MET A 39 6.04 -11.09 -6.11
C MET A 39 5.61 -12.28 -6.98
N LEU A 40 5.47 -13.48 -6.41
CA LEU A 40 4.95 -14.64 -7.14
C LEU A 40 3.51 -14.44 -7.62
N LEU A 41 2.66 -13.85 -6.77
CA LEU A 41 1.28 -13.49 -7.13
C LEU A 41 1.21 -12.46 -8.25
N ARG A 42 2.23 -11.62 -8.37
CA ARG A 42 2.35 -10.69 -9.48
C ARG A 42 2.89 -11.34 -10.74
N GLU A 43 3.93 -12.16 -10.65
CA GLU A 43 4.52 -12.81 -11.83
C GLU A 43 3.55 -13.81 -12.47
N SER A 44 2.66 -14.38 -11.67
CA SER A 44 1.54 -15.19 -12.16
C SER A 44 0.44 -14.35 -12.82
N ALA A 45 0.48 -13.02 -12.75
CA ALA A 45 -0.44 -12.15 -13.47
C ALA A 45 -0.03 -12.06 -14.96
N PRO A 46 -0.96 -12.29 -15.91
CA PRO A 46 -0.69 -12.20 -17.34
C PRO A 46 -0.15 -10.85 -17.83
N ILE A 47 0.57 -10.85 -18.96
CA ILE A 47 1.20 -9.67 -19.57
C ILE A 47 0.13 -8.79 -20.27
N PRO A 48 0.25 -7.45 -20.24
CA PRO A 48 -0.64 -6.54 -20.95
C PRO A 48 -0.74 -6.85 -22.46
N GLY A 49 -1.96 -6.87 -23.02
CA GLY A 49 -2.19 -7.04 -24.47
C GLY A 49 -2.74 -8.40 -24.91
N ALA A 50 -2.86 -9.38 -24.01
CA ALA A 50 -3.41 -10.70 -24.32
C ALA A 50 -4.95 -10.81 -24.23
N GLY A 51 -5.67 -9.72 -23.95
CA GLY A 51 -7.12 -9.76 -23.65
C GLY A 51 -7.44 -10.39 -22.29
N ILE A 52 -6.46 -10.45 -21.38
CA ILE A 52 -6.57 -11.06 -20.05
C ILE A 52 -6.11 -10.01 -18.99
N PRO A 53 -6.70 -9.96 -17.79
CA PRO A 53 -6.34 -9.03 -16.73
C PRO A 53 -4.88 -9.18 -16.30
N TYR A 54 -4.14 -8.08 -16.32
CA TYR A 54 -2.72 -7.98 -15.96
C TYR A 54 -2.53 -7.37 -14.55
N TRP A 55 -1.29 -7.20 -14.08
CA TRP A 55 -1.02 -6.51 -12.81
C TRP A 55 -1.27 -4.99 -12.95
N PRO A 56 -1.93 -4.32 -11.99
CA PRO A 56 -2.34 -2.94 -12.19
C PRO A 56 -1.17 -1.97 -12.27
N ASN A 57 -1.28 -0.98 -13.16
CA ASN A 57 -0.27 0.06 -13.36
C ASN A 57 -0.33 1.12 -12.26
N GLN A 58 0.77 1.81 -11.98
CA GLN A 58 0.87 2.87 -10.95
C GLN A 58 -0.25 3.92 -11.04
N LYS A 59 -0.62 4.32 -12.27
CA LYS A 59 -1.71 5.28 -12.53
C LYS A 59 -3.10 4.77 -12.13
N THR A 60 -3.37 3.47 -12.26
CA THR A 60 -4.69 2.90 -11.92
C THR A 60 -4.86 2.67 -10.42
N VAL A 61 -3.76 2.58 -9.67
CA VAL A 61 -3.77 2.38 -8.22
C VAL A 61 -3.44 3.65 -7.41
N HIS A 62 -3.29 4.79 -8.09
CA HIS A 62 -2.97 6.09 -7.49
C HIS A 62 -1.81 6.00 -6.49
N VAL A 63 -0.74 5.32 -6.92
CA VAL A 63 0.51 5.25 -6.18
C VAL A 63 1.38 6.37 -6.70
N GLU A 64 1.64 7.38 -5.87
CA GLU A 64 2.46 8.54 -6.21
C GLU A 64 3.93 8.28 -5.85
N PRO A 65 4.83 8.00 -6.82
CA PRO A 65 6.23 7.66 -6.53
C PRO A 65 6.97 8.80 -5.84
N TRP A 66 6.61 10.04 -6.15
CA TRP A 66 7.24 11.21 -5.54
C TRP A 66 7.01 11.30 -4.03
N LEU A 67 5.77 11.07 -3.56
CA LEU A 67 5.48 11.06 -2.12
C LEU A 67 6.20 9.90 -1.41
N GLY A 68 6.34 8.76 -2.09
CA GLY A 68 7.16 7.65 -1.62
C GLY A 68 8.65 8.02 -1.51
N ALA A 69 9.22 8.70 -2.51
CA ALA A 69 10.61 9.15 -2.51
C ALA A 69 10.91 10.12 -1.37
N VAL A 70 10.04 11.11 -1.15
CA VAL A 70 10.16 12.07 -0.04
C VAL A 70 10.13 11.33 1.30
N ASN A 71 9.22 10.37 1.46
CA ASN A 71 9.16 9.53 2.67
C ASN A 71 10.43 8.72 2.90
N THR A 72 11.02 8.18 1.84
CA THR A 72 12.29 7.44 1.92
C THR A 72 13.42 8.36 2.39
N VAL A 73 13.52 9.58 1.89
CA VAL A 73 14.50 10.57 2.37
C VAL A 73 14.27 10.91 3.85
N ILE A 74 13.01 11.11 4.25
CA ILE A 74 12.65 11.38 5.65
C ILE A 74 13.11 10.26 6.58
N LEU A 75 12.91 8.99 6.21
CA LEU A 75 13.34 7.86 7.03
C LEU A 75 14.86 7.71 7.09
N ILE A 76 15.58 7.88 5.97
CA ILE A 76 17.05 7.87 5.97
C ILE A 76 17.59 8.97 6.90
N CYS A 77 17.03 10.19 6.83
CA CYS A 77 17.41 11.29 7.72
C CYS A 77 17.08 10.99 9.19
N SER A 78 15.94 10.36 9.47
CA SER A 78 15.55 9.91 10.81
C SER A 78 16.53 8.87 11.36
N SER A 79 16.90 7.90 10.54
CA SER A 79 17.88 6.85 10.83
C SER A 79 19.25 7.46 11.14
N LEU A 80 19.72 8.40 10.33
CA LEU A 80 20.95 9.16 10.60
C LEU A 80 20.87 9.92 11.93
N ALA A 81 19.73 10.56 12.23
CA ALA A 81 19.54 11.26 13.49
C ALA A 81 19.66 10.31 14.70
N VAL A 82 19.13 9.08 14.63
CA VAL A 82 19.31 8.09 15.71
C VAL A 82 20.79 7.73 15.90
N LEU A 83 21.54 7.53 14.81
CA LEU A 83 22.97 7.26 14.89
C LEU A 83 23.74 8.43 15.55
N LEU A 84 23.42 9.67 15.16
CA LEU A 84 24.00 10.87 15.76
C LEU A 84 23.62 11.00 17.24
N SER A 85 22.40 10.59 17.62
CA SER A 85 21.95 10.57 19.02
C SER A 85 22.77 9.60 19.88
N ILE A 86 23.04 8.39 19.36
CA ILE A 86 23.89 7.39 20.03
C ILE A 86 25.32 7.91 20.19
N ASN A 87 25.90 8.48 19.13
CA ASN A 87 27.26 9.03 19.18
C ASN A 87 27.37 10.21 20.15
N ALA A 88 26.36 11.08 20.19
CA ALA A 88 26.31 12.17 21.16
C ALA A 88 26.22 11.65 22.61
N LEU A 89 25.45 10.59 22.85
CA LEU A 89 25.32 9.99 24.18
C LEU A 89 26.63 9.34 24.66
N LYS A 90 27.35 8.66 23.75
CA LYS A 90 28.70 8.13 24.00
C LYS A 90 29.72 9.21 24.31
N ALA A 91 29.58 10.38 23.69
CA ALA A 91 30.39 11.56 23.99
C ALA A 91 29.92 12.33 25.23
N HIS A 92 29.01 11.78 26.04
CA HIS A 92 28.39 12.41 27.22
C HIS A 92 27.66 13.73 26.94
N LYS A 93 27.27 13.98 25.67
CA LYS A 93 26.53 15.18 25.23
C LYS A 93 25.02 14.91 25.24
N ILE A 94 24.43 14.90 26.43
CA ILE A 94 23.00 14.57 26.64
C ILE A 94 22.06 15.49 25.83
N SER A 95 22.30 16.80 25.86
CA SER A 95 21.43 17.76 25.15
C SER A 95 21.41 17.52 23.64
N SER A 96 22.57 17.22 23.05
CA SER A 96 22.66 16.89 21.62
C SER A 96 22.01 15.55 21.32
N SER A 97 22.18 14.56 22.19
CA SER A 97 21.53 13.25 22.05
C SER A 97 20.00 13.37 22.05
N LEU A 98 19.44 14.16 22.97
CA LEU A 98 18.01 14.46 23.03
C LEU A 98 17.53 15.21 21.78
N PHE A 99 18.28 16.21 21.31
CA PHE A 99 17.92 16.94 20.10
C PHE A 99 17.80 16.00 18.88
N PHE A 100 18.79 15.13 18.67
CA PHE A 100 18.75 14.18 17.56
C PHE A 100 17.65 13.13 17.72
N LEU A 101 17.43 12.63 18.94
CA LEU A 101 16.34 11.67 19.20
C LEU A 101 14.97 12.29 18.96
N GLY A 102 14.76 13.54 19.41
CA GLY A 102 13.54 14.31 19.16
C GLY A 102 13.33 14.59 17.67
N THR A 103 14.40 14.91 16.94
CA THR A 103 14.36 15.08 15.47
C THR A 103 13.90 13.79 14.79
N SER A 104 14.45 12.64 15.19
CA SER A 104 14.03 11.33 14.64
C SER A 104 12.55 11.04 14.90
N LEU A 105 12.06 11.31 16.12
CA LEU A 105 10.64 11.13 16.48
C LEU A 105 9.71 11.97 15.60
N ILE A 106 10.08 13.22 15.34
CA ILE A 106 9.30 14.12 14.46
C ILE A 106 9.28 13.57 13.04
N LEU A 107 10.45 13.22 12.49
CA LEU A 107 10.57 12.69 11.12
C LEU A 107 9.79 11.39 10.93
N GLY A 108 9.87 10.44 11.87
CA GLY A 108 9.09 9.19 11.82
C GLY A 108 7.59 9.42 11.96
N THR A 109 7.16 10.44 12.72
CA THR A 109 5.75 10.84 12.79
C THR A 109 5.27 11.45 11.46
N VAL A 110 6.10 12.29 10.83
CA VAL A 110 5.81 12.85 9.49
C VAL A 110 5.67 11.73 8.46
N PHE A 111 6.55 10.73 8.47
CA PHE A 111 6.45 9.55 7.61
C PHE A 111 5.09 8.85 7.74
N LEU A 112 4.63 8.58 8.97
CA LEU A 112 3.31 7.99 9.21
C LEU A 112 2.17 8.90 8.74
N GLY A 113 2.31 10.22 8.91
CA GLY A 113 1.33 11.20 8.43
C GLY A 113 1.15 11.17 6.90
N VAL A 114 2.26 11.14 6.15
CA VAL A 114 2.22 11.02 4.68
C VAL A 114 1.59 9.68 4.28
N LYS A 115 1.89 8.60 5.00
CA LYS A 115 1.27 7.29 4.75
C LYS A 115 -0.22 7.24 5.04
N ALA A 116 -0.65 7.87 6.13
CA ALA A 116 -2.07 7.99 6.44
C ALA A 116 -2.83 8.78 5.36
N PHE A 117 -2.21 9.85 4.83
CA PHE A 117 -2.78 10.61 3.71
C PHE A 117 -2.92 9.73 2.44
N GLU A 118 -1.88 8.96 2.10
CA GLU A 118 -1.91 8.05 0.96
C GLU A 118 -3.00 6.96 1.10
N TYR A 119 -3.15 6.38 2.30
CA TYR A 119 -4.18 5.39 2.60
C TYR A 119 -5.59 5.99 2.51
N LYS A 120 -5.79 7.20 3.03
CA LYS A 120 -7.07 7.90 2.93
C LYS A 120 -7.49 8.09 1.47
N GLY A 121 -6.56 8.46 0.59
CA GLY A 121 -6.79 8.54 -0.85
C GLY A 121 -7.26 7.21 -1.42
N LYS A 122 -6.57 6.11 -1.12
CA LYS A 122 -6.94 4.76 -1.60
C LYS A 122 -8.32 4.31 -1.10
N PHE A 123 -8.64 4.60 0.17
CA PHE A 123 -9.95 4.28 0.75
C PHE A 123 -11.08 5.07 0.10
N ALA A 124 -10.87 6.35 -0.20
CA ALA A 124 -11.86 7.19 -0.91
C ALA A 124 -12.16 6.65 -2.33
N HIS A 125 -11.16 6.08 -3.00
CA HIS A 125 -11.32 5.44 -4.32
C HIS A 125 -11.89 4.01 -4.24
N GLY A 126 -12.08 3.47 -3.04
CA GLY A 126 -12.57 2.10 -2.82
C GLY A 126 -11.53 1.02 -3.09
N ILE A 127 -10.25 1.39 -3.14
CA ILE A 127 -9.14 0.46 -3.33
C ILE A 127 -8.81 -0.16 -1.96
N ILE A 128 -9.62 -1.14 -1.55
CA ILE A 128 -9.56 -1.77 -0.23
C ILE A 128 -9.53 -3.30 -0.41
N PRO A 129 -8.71 -4.03 0.38
CA PRO A 129 -8.71 -5.49 0.35
C PRO A 129 -10.11 -6.05 0.57
N GLY A 130 -10.51 -7.02 -0.26
CA GLY A 130 -11.80 -7.70 -0.21
C GLY A 130 -13.00 -6.90 -0.72
N LYS A 131 -12.85 -5.62 -1.10
CA LYS A 131 -13.95 -4.78 -1.62
C LYS A 131 -13.87 -4.50 -3.11
N ILE A 132 -12.74 -4.80 -3.74
CA ILE A 132 -12.58 -4.71 -5.19
C ILE A 132 -13.06 -6.04 -5.80
N GLY A 133 -14.07 -5.98 -6.67
CA GLY A 133 -14.51 -7.17 -7.41
C GLY A 133 -13.41 -7.65 -8.36
N GLU A 134 -13.00 -8.92 -8.25
CA GLU A 134 -12.05 -9.50 -9.22
C GLU A 134 -12.77 -9.64 -10.57
N CYS A 135 -12.41 -8.76 -11.50
CA CYS A 135 -12.99 -8.70 -12.84
C CYS A 135 -12.19 -9.62 -13.79
N LEU A 136 -11.98 -10.88 -13.40
CA LEU A 136 -11.16 -11.83 -14.16
C LEU A 136 -12.02 -12.65 -15.15
N PRO A 137 -11.67 -12.74 -16.45
CA PRO A 137 -12.30 -13.67 -17.39
C PRO A 137 -11.86 -15.10 -17.06
N GLY A 138 -12.76 -16.07 -17.28
CA GLY A 138 -12.45 -17.49 -17.05
C GLY A 138 -12.43 -17.94 -15.58
N MET A 139 -12.94 -17.12 -14.64
CA MET A 139 -13.12 -17.56 -13.26
C MET A 139 -14.05 -18.78 -13.16
N SER A 140 -13.75 -19.69 -12.22
CA SER A 140 -14.67 -20.79 -11.92
C SER A 140 -16.01 -20.25 -11.43
N VAL A 141 -17.10 -20.94 -11.77
CA VAL A 141 -18.47 -20.56 -11.35
C VAL A 141 -18.58 -20.39 -9.83
N GLN A 142 -17.85 -21.21 -9.07
CA GLN A 142 -17.78 -21.12 -7.61
C GLN A 142 -17.17 -19.79 -7.15
N ARG A 143 -16.03 -19.38 -7.73
CA ARG A 143 -15.33 -18.14 -7.40
C ARG A 143 -16.09 -16.91 -7.87
N GLU A 144 -16.71 -16.99 -9.05
CA GLU A 144 -17.61 -15.95 -9.55
C GLU A 144 -18.80 -15.72 -8.60
N LYS A 145 -19.44 -16.79 -8.10
CA LYS A 145 -20.50 -16.69 -7.08
C LYS A 145 -20.03 -16.07 -5.77
N LEU A 146 -18.85 -16.45 -5.28
CA LEU A 146 -18.28 -15.89 -4.04
C LEU A 146 -18.01 -14.38 -4.16
N LEU A 147 -17.54 -13.94 -5.33
CA LEU A 147 -17.20 -12.55 -5.59
C LEU A 147 -18.35 -11.76 -6.21
N GLN A 148 -19.50 -12.40 -6.44
CA GLN A 148 -20.65 -11.84 -7.15
C GLN A 148 -21.14 -10.56 -6.49
N GLN A 149 -21.18 -10.49 -5.15
CA GLN A 149 -21.63 -9.29 -4.44
C GLN A 149 -20.72 -8.08 -4.71
N ASN A 150 -19.40 -8.29 -4.72
CA ASN A 150 -18.41 -7.25 -5.00
C ASN A 150 -18.41 -6.85 -6.48
N GLY A 151 -18.51 -7.83 -7.38
CA GLY A 151 -18.64 -7.60 -8.82
C GLY A 151 -19.91 -6.82 -9.18
N LEU A 152 -21.05 -7.16 -8.57
CA LEU A 152 -22.30 -6.44 -8.78
C LEU A 152 -22.26 -5.01 -8.19
N ALA A 153 -21.52 -4.78 -7.10
CA ALA A 153 -21.30 -3.43 -6.60
C ALA A 153 -20.54 -2.56 -7.61
N TYR A 154 -19.55 -3.13 -8.30
CA TYR A 154 -18.86 -2.47 -9.41
C TYR A 154 -19.82 -2.16 -10.56
N VAL A 155 -20.61 -3.15 -11.00
CA VAL A 155 -21.62 -2.98 -12.07
C VAL A 155 -22.57 -1.83 -11.75
N ARG A 156 -23.13 -1.78 -10.53
CA ARG A 156 -24.03 -0.70 -10.10
C ARG A 156 -23.35 0.68 -10.11
N LYS A 157 -22.08 0.76 -9.72
CA LYS A 157 -21.32 2.02 -9.72
C LYS A 157 -21.10 2.53 -11.15
N VAL A 158 -20.70 1.66 -12.08
CA VAL A 158 -20.56 1.97 -13.51
C VAL A 158 -21.90 2.41 -14.09
N GLN A 159 -22.96 1.63 -13.84
CA GLN A 159 -24.31 1.90 -14.34
C GLN A 159 -24.84 3.25 -13.87
N THR A 160 -24.58 3.64 -12.62
CA THR A 160 -24.99 4.95 -12.09
C THR A 160 -24.29 6.10 -12.81
N GLN A 161 -22.99 5.98 -13.07
CA GLN A 161 -22.23 6.99 -13.80
C GLN A 161 -22.65 7.08 -15.27
N LEU A 162 -22.82 5.92 -15.93
CA LEU A 162 -23.33 5.87 -17.30
C LEU A 162 -24.72 6.51 -17.43
N ARG A 163 -25.61 6.30 -16.45
CA ARG A 163 -26.93 6.94 -16.41
C ARG A 163 -26.83 8.47 -16.35
N ILE A 164 -25.88 9.01 -15.59
CA ILE A 164 -25.65 10.46 -15.49
C ILE A 164 -25.09 10.99 -16.82
N ILE A 165 -24.12 10.30 -17.40
CA ILE A 165 -23.49 10.67 -18.68
C ILE A 165 -24.51 10.66 -19.82
N CYS A 166 -25.38 9.64 -19.86
CA CYS A 166 -26.38 9.46 -20.91
C CYS A 166 -27.74 10.08 -20.56
N ALA A 167 -27.80 10.99 -19.58
CA ALA A 167 -29.06 11.59 -19.17
C ALA A 167 -29.70 12.36 -20.34
N GLY A 168 -30.95 12.01 -20.67
CA GLY A 168 -31.68 12.62 -21.79
C GLY A 168 -31.41 12.02 -23.18
N VAL A 169 -30.52 11.01 -23.26
CA VAL A 169 -30.27 10.25 -24.49
C VAL A 169 -31.30 9.12 -24.60
N THR A 170 -31.88 8.97 -25.79
CA THR A 170 -32.88 7.96 -26.15
C THR A 170 -32.50 7.35 -27.49
N ASN A 171 -33.11 6.22 -27.85
CA ASN A 171 -32.84 5.56 -29.14
C ASN A 171 -33.15 6.48 -30.35
N ASP A 172 -34.11 7.39 -30.19
CA ASP A 172 -34.55 8.29 -31.27
C ASP A 172 -33.54 9.43 -31.53
N ASN A 173 -32.91 9.97 -30.47
CA ASN A 173 -31.96 11.07 -30.57
C ASN A 173 -30.49 10.62 -30.60
N LEU A 174 -30.23 9.30 -30.54
CA LEU A 174 -28.89 8.72 -30.47
C LEU A 174 -28.03 9.05 -31.70
N LYS A 175 -28.64 9.12 -32.90
CA LYS A 175 -27.93 9.40 -34.15
C LYS A 175 -27.26 10.77 -34.15
N ASP A 176 -27.88 11.75 -33.49
CA ASP A 176 -27.43 13.14 -33.42
C ASP A 176 -26.39 13.38 -32.32
N GLN A 177 -26.12 12.38 -31.46
CA GLN A 177 -25.12 12.48 -30.40
C GLN A 177 -23.69 12.27 -30.91
N SER A 178 -22.72 12.71 -30.12
CA SER A 178 -21.30 12.42 -30.34
C SER A 178 -20.99 10.92 -30.18
N ASP A 179 -19.93 10.45 -30.83
CA ASP A 179 -19.54 9.03 -30.79
C ASP A 179 -19.22 8.55 -29.36
N ILE A 180 -18.71 9.45 -28.51
CA ILE A 180 -18.49 9.21 -27.08
C ILE A 180 -19.80 8.80 -26.38
N ILE A 181 -20.86 9.58 -26.58
CA ILE A 181 -22.15 9.38 -25.95
C ILE A 181 -22.81 8.13 -26.53
N LYS A 182 -22.69 7.89 -27.84
CA LYS A 182 -23.18 6.67 -28.49
C LYS A 182 -22.57 5.41 -27.87
N ASN A 183 -21.25 5.39 -27.72
CA ASN A 183 -20.52 4.26 -27.14
C ASN A 183 -20.84 4.07 -25.65
N ALA A 184 -20.94 5.15 -24.87
CA ALA A 184 -21.33 5.09 -23.46
C ALA A 184 -22.77 4.61 -23.27
N TYR A 185 -23.70 5.07 -24.12
CA TYR A 185 -25.10 4.66 -24.09
C TYR A 185 -25.27 3.20 -24.51
N GLY A 186 -24.53 2.72 -25.51
CA GLY A 186 -24.48 1.30 -25.86
C GLY A 186 -24.02 0.42 -24.69
N LEU A 187 -23.00 0.87 -23.95
CA LEU A 187 -22.57 0.17 -22.72
C LEU A 187 -23.62 0.22 -21.61
N TYR A 188 -24.35 1.35 -21.47
CA TYR A 188 -25.43 1.50 -20.50
C TYR A 188 -26.58 0.50 -20.76
N LEU A 189 -27.02 0.36 -22.01
CA LEU A 189 -28.08 -0.58 -22.39
C LEU A 189 -27.70 -2.04 -22.06
N LEU A 190 -26.44 -2.42 -22.32
CA LEU A 190 -25.91 -3.75 -21.97
C LEU A 190 -25.92 -4.02 -20.46
N THR A 191 -25.86 -2.98 -19.61
CA THR A 191 -25.92 -3.13 -18.14
C THR A 191 -27.35 -3.20 -17.57
N LEU A 192 -28.36 -2.72 -18.30
CA LEU A 192 -29.75 -2.65 -17.84
C LEU A 192 -30.54 -3.94 -18.16
N ASP A 193 -30.61 -4.27 -19.44
CA ASP A 193 -31.53 -5.30 -19.96
C ASP A 193 -30.80 -6.50 -20.55
N GLY A 194 -29.46 -6.45 -20.63
CA GLY A 194 -28.68 -7.36 -21.46
C GLY A 194 -29.03 -7.23 -22.94
N LYS A 195 -29.60 -6.11 -23.40
CA LYS A 195 -29.96 -5.91 -24.81
C LYS A 195 -28.90 -5.09 -25.54
N ASP A 196 -28.66 -5.41 -26.80
CA ASP A 196 -27.75 -4.65 -27.65
C ASP A 196 -28.41 -3.36 -28.19
N SER A 197 -27.65 -2.54 -28.94
CA SER A 197 -28.15 -1.30 -29.56
C SER A 197 -29.28 -1.52 -30.57
N GLN A 198 -29.52 -2.76 -30.99
CA GLN A 198 -30.55 -3.18 -31.95
C GLN A 198 -31.74 -3.88 -31.27
N ASN A 199 -31.79 -3.87 -29.93
CA ASN A 199 -32.84 -4.45 -29.09
C ASN A 199 -32.88 -6.00 -29.07
N ASP A 200 -31.79 -6.68 -29.46
CA ASP A 200 -31.65 -8.13 -29.34
C ASP A 200 -31.23 -8.54 -27.91
N TYR A 201 -31.80 -9.65 -27.42
CA TYR A 201 -31.47 -10.18 -26.09
C TYR A 201 -30.09 -10.84 -26.08
N MET A 202 -29.20 -10.33 -25.24
CA MET A 202 -27.92 -10.93 -24.87
C MET A 202 -27.88 -11.26 -23.38
N ARG A 203 -27.01 -12.19 -23.01
CA ARG A 203 -26.72 -12.48 -21.60
C ARG A 203 -26.15 -11.20 -20.95
N PRO A 204 -26.61 -10.81 -19.74
CA PRO A 204 -26.01 -9.69 -19.00
C PRO A 204 -24.50 -9.89 -18.86
N LEU A 205 -23.74 -8.81 -19.12
CA LEU A 205 -22.28 -8.85 -19.04
C LEU A 205 -21.84 -9.27 -17.63
N SER A 206 -20.88 -10.18 -17.55
CA SER A 206 -20.22 -10.43 -16.27
C SER A 206 -19.47 -9.17 -15.81
N PRO A 207 -19.23 -8.98 -14.50
CA PRO A 207 -18.45 -7.84 -14.01
C PRO A 207 -17.08 -7.72 -14.69
N ALA A 208 -16.47 -8.86 -15.05
CA ALA A 208 -15.22 -8.92 -15.80
C ALA A 208 -15.34 -8.31 -17.21
N GLN A 209 -16.35 -8.74 -17.96
CA GLN A 209 -16.59 -8.27 -19.33
C GLN A 209 -17.00 -6.79 -19.35
N LEU A 210 -17.79 -6.34 -18.37
CA LEU A 210 -18.12 -4.94 -18.21
C LEU A 210 -16.86 -4.10 -17.93
N GLY A 211 -16.00 -4.56 -17.02
CA GLY A 211 -14.77 -3.88 -16.66
C GLY A 211 -13.81 -3.71 -17.85
N GLU A 212 -13.69 -4.74 -18.68
CA GLU A 212 -12.89 -4.68 -19.92
C GLU A 212 -13.44 -3.61 -20.88
N LYS A 213 -14.75 -3.60 -21.13
CA LYS A 213 -15.39 -2.58 -21.99
C LYS A 213 -15.23 -1.16 -21.44
N VAL A 214 -15.35 -0.98 -20.12
CA VAL A 214 -15.11 0.32 -19.47
C VAL A 214 -13.66 0.77 -19.69
N ASN A 215 -12.69 -0.12 -19.50
CA ASN A 215 -11.28 0.21 -19.69
C ASN A 215 -10.95 0.54 -21.15
N LEU A 216 -11.52 -0.17 -22.11
CA LEU A 216 -11.41 0.16 -23.55
C LEU A 216 -11.99 1.54 -23.86
N LEU A 217 -13.17 1.84 -23.31
CA LEU A 217 -13.82 3.14 -23.51
C LEU A 217 -13.01 4.29 -22.89
N LEU A 218 -12.40 4.08 -21.72
CA LEU A 218 -11.51 5.05 -21.07
C LEU A 218 -10.19 5.24 -21.83
N ALA A 219 -9.70 4.20 -22.52
CA ALA A 219 -8.50 4.30 -23.35
C ALA A 219 -8.75 5.15 -24.60
N GLU A 220 -9.94 5.05 -25.20
CA GLU A 220 -10.35 5.85 -26.35
C GLU A 220 -10.79 7.27 -25.95
N TYR A 221 -11.46 7.41 -24.79
CA TYR A 221 -12.01 8.66 -24.29
C TYR A 221 -11.59 8.95 -22.83
N PRO A 222 -10.36 9.45 -22.60
CA PRO A 222 -9.83 9.72 -21.27
C PRO A 222 -10.65 10.73 -20.45
N GLN A 223 -11.42 11.59 -21.11
CA GLN A 223 -12.30 12.60 -20.51
C GLN A 223 -13.54 12.01 -19.83
N LEU A 224 -13.83 10.72 -20.04
CA LEU A 224 -15.01 10.07 -19.50
C LEU A 224 -14.77 9.68 -18.03
N HIS A 225 -15.58 10.21 -17.11
CA HIS A 225 -15.45 9.91 -15.69
C HIS A 225 -16.14 8.59 -15.29
N LEU A 226 -15.65 7.46 -15.82
CA LEU A 226 -16.08 6.13 -15.40
C LEU A 226 -15.10 5.50 -14.41
N PRO A 227 -15.57 4.68 -13.45
CA PRO A 227 -14.69 3.96 -12.55
C PRO A 227 -13.98 2.82 -13.34
N PRO A 228 -12.65 2.88 -13.51
CA PRO A 228 -11.93 1.83 -14.23
C PRO A 228 -12.02 0.51 -13.47
N ALA A 229 -12.10 -0.60 -14.18
CA ALA A 229 -11.86 -1.89 -13.56
C ALA A 229 -10.36 -2.04 -13.33
N ILE A 230 -10.00 -2.55 -12.14
CA ILE A 230 -8.60 -2.80 -11.79
C ILE A 230 -8.35 -4.31 -11.89
N PRO A 231 -7.76 -4.80 -13.00
CA PRO A 231 -7.20 -6.14 -13.10
C PRO A 231 -6.41 -6.53 -11.85
N ASN A 232 -6.70 -7.69 -11.26
CA ASN A 232 -6.06 -8.16 -10.03
C ASN A 232 -6.05 -7.14 -8.87
N GLY A 233 -6.93 -6.13 -8.87
CA GLY A 233 -6.87 -5.01 -7.94
C GLY A 233 -7.03 -5.43 -6.48
N ASN A 234 -7.83 -6.46 -6.23
CA ASN A 234 -7.99 -7.04 -4.90
C ASN A 234 -6.69 -7.68 -4.37
N LEU A 235 -6.01 -8.43 -5.25
CA LEU A 235 -4.74 -9.08 -4.94
C LEU A 235 -3.64 -8.03 -4.70
N TRP A 236 -3.54 -7.05 -5.61
CA TRP A 236 -2.66 -5.90 -5.47
C TRP A 236 -2.89 -5.16 -4.16
N ALA A 237 -4.14 -4.81 -3.84
CA ALA A 237 -4.49 -4.10 -2.61
C ALA A 237 -4.12 -4.93 -1.38
N SER A 238 -4.40 -6.23 -1.40
CA SER A 238 -4.06 -7.14 -0.30
C SER A 238 -2.54 -7.18 -0.06
N CYS A 239 -1.75 -7.34 -1.14
CA CYS A 239 -0.28 -7.31 -1.07
C CYS A 239 0.25 -5.95 -0.57
N TYR A 240 -0.25 -4.85 -1.14
CA TYR A 240 0.13 -3.50 -0.76
C TYR A 240 -0.12 -3.26 0.73
N PHE A 241 -1.36 -3.41 1.19
CA PHE A 241 -1.74 -3.14 2.58
C PHE A 241 -1.11 -4.13 3.57
N ALA A 242 -0.84 -5.38 3.19
CA ALA A 242 -0.12 -6.31 4.04
C ALA A 242 1.34 -5.86 4.25
N LEU A 243 2.08 -5.58 3.17
CA LEU A 243 3.48 -5.17 3.24
C LEU A 243 3.64 -3.82 3.95
N THR A 244 2.91 -2.80 3.52
CA THR A 244 3.04 -1.45 4.08
C THR A 244 2.35 -1.31 5.43
N GLY A 245 1.29 -2.09 5.70
CA GLY A 245 0.58 -2.09 6.98
C GLY A 245 1.39 -2.72 8.10
N VAL A 246 1.97 -3.91 7.88
CA VAL A 246 2.84 -4.52 8.88
C VAL A 246 4.10 -3.69 9.11
N HIS A 247 4.67 -3.12 8.05
CA HIS A 247 5.76 -2.16 8.19
C HIS A 247 5.36 -0.92 9.03
N ALA A 248 4.17 -0.34 8.81
CA ALA A 248 3.69 0.80 9.59
C ALA A 248 3.52 0.45 11.09
N ILE A 249 3.11 -0.78 11.42
CA ILE A 249 3.05 -1.27 12.80
C ILE A 249 4.46 -1.31 13.43
N HIS A 250 5.47 -1.75 12.68
CA HIS A 250 6.86 -1.74 13.15
C HIS A 250 7.37 -0.32 13.42
N VAL A 251 7.07 0.62 12.51
CA VAL A 251 7.39 2.04 12.71
C VAL A 251 6.71 2.58 13.97
N LEU A 252 5.44 2.23 14.22
CA LEU A 252 4.73 2.63 15.45
C LEU A 252 5.41 2.09 16.72
N PHE A 253 5.80 0.82 16.74
CA PHE A 253 6.54 0.26 17.88
C PHE A 253 7.90 0.94 18.08
N GLY A 254 8.63 1.21 16.99
CA GLY A 254 9.91 1.91 17.04
C GLY A 254 9.76 3.33 17.60
N LEU A 255 8.74 4.07 17.16
CA LEU A 255 8.41 5.39 17.69
C LEU A 255 8.05 5.34 19.17
N ALA A 256 7.24 4.35 19.58
CA ALA A 256 6.87 4.17 20.98
C ALA A 256 8.09 3.91 21.87
N PHE A 257 9.02 3.05 21.44
CA PHE A 257 10.27 2.80 22.17
C PHE A 257 11.16 4.04 22.24
N MET A 258 11.37 4.74 21.11
CA MET A 258 12.16 5.97 21.10
C MET A 258 11.52 7.07 21.94
N LEU A 259 10.19 7.20 21.94
CA LEU A 259 9.46 8.16 22.75
C LEU A 259 9.66 7.86 24.25
N GLY A 260 9.60 6.59 24.64
CA GLY A 260 9.88 6.17 26.02
C GLY A 260 11.29 6.54 26.48
N ILE A 261 12.30 6.37 25.61
CA ILE A 261 13.68 6.78 25.89
C ILE A 261 13.80 8.30 25.96
N PHE A 262 13.18 9.02 25.01
CA PHE A 262 13.20 10.47 24.96
C PHE A 262 12.59 11.08 26.24
N VAL A 263 11.41 10.62 26.65
CA VAL A 263 10.74 11.08 27.87
C VAL A 263 11.60 10.82 29.11
N LYS A 264 12.17 9.62 29.27
CA LYS A 264 13.09 9.33 30.37
C LYS A 264 14.35 10.19 30.34
N GLY A 265 14.84 10.51 29.15
CA GLY A 265 15.96 11.41 28.97
C GLY A 265 15.66 12.86 29.36
N LEU A 266 14.43 13.34 29.16
CA LEU A 266 13.98 14.64 29.67
C LEU A 266 13.98 14.68 31.21
N PHE A 267 13.77 13.55 31.87
CA PHE A 267 13.89 13.41 33.33
C PHE A 267 15.34 13.17 33.82
N GLY A 268 16.35 13.32 32.94
CA GLY A 268 17.77 13.23 33.31
C GLY A 268 18.35 11.81 33.31
N ASN A 269 17.58 10.78 32.98
CA ASN A 269 18.02 9.37 33.05
C ASN A 269 18.55 8.83 31.72
N LEU A 270 19.00 9.68 30.78
CA LEU A 270 19.40 9.20 29.45
C LEU A 270 20.70 8.38 29.46
N GLN A 271 21.68 8.77 30.28
CA GLN A 271 23.00 8.10 30.28
C GLN A 271 22.92 6.64 30.75
N SER A 272 22.03 6.31 31.68
CA SER A 272 21.81 4.93 32.12
C SER A 272 21.13 4.06 31.06
N MET A 273 20.57 4.68 30.02
CA MET A 273 19.85 4.01 28.94
C MET A 273 20.70 3.86 27.66
N GLU A 274 22.01 4.09 27.70
CA GLU A 274 22.88 4.00 26.52
C GLU A 274 22.73 2.65 25.80
N GLY A 275 22.82 1.53 26.52
CA GLY A 275 22.63 0.20 25.93
C GLY A 275 21.22 -0.03 25.37
N THR A 276 20.20 0.54 26.00
CA THR A 276 18.81 0.46 25.50
C THR A 276 18.65 1.28 24.22
N LEU A 277 19.22 2.49 24.17
CA LEU A 277 19.19 3.34 22.98
C LEU A 277 19.91 2.69 21.79
N GLU A 278 21.04 2.01 22.02
CA GLU A 278 21.72 1.25 20.98
C GLU A 278 20.85 0.11 20.43
N VAL A 279 20.20 -0.66 21.32
CA VAL A 279 19.33 -1.78 20.91
C VAL A 279 18.08 -1.28 20.18
N THR A 280 17.46 -0.20 20.66
CA THR A 280 16.33 0.46 19.97
C THR A 280 16.77 1.07 18.64
N GLY A 281 17.98 1.61 18.56
CA GLY A 281 18.56 2.13 17.32
C GLY A 281 18.76 1.03 16.27
N LEU A 282 19.28 -0.14 16.65
CA LEU A 282 19.38 -1.30 15.76
C LEU A 282 18.03 -1.69 15.16
N TYR A 283 16.98 -1.72 15.99
CA TYR A 283 15.62 -1.97 15.52
C TYR A 283 15.14 -0.88 14.54
N TRP A 284 15.36 0.40 14.85
CA TRP A 284 14.94 1.50 14.00
C TRP A 284 15.64 1.48 12.62
N HIS A 285 16.96 1.23 12.60
CA HIS A 285 17.71 1.07 11.37
C HIS A 285 17.23 -0.11 10.53
N PHE A 286 16.86 -1.22 11.16
CA PHE A 286 16.25 -2.35 10.45
C PHE A 286 14.92 -1.97 9.80
N VAL A 287 14.04 -1.29 10.52
CA VAL A 287 12.75 -0.84 9.99
C VAL A 287 12.97 0.07 8.76
N ASP A 288 13.92 1.00 8.83
CA ASP A 288 14.32 1.85 7.70
C ASP A 288 14.83 1.04 6.50
N LEU A 289 15.70 0.04 6.73
CA LEU A 289 16.21 -0.84 5.68
C LEU A 289 15.09 -1.62 4.99
N VAL A 290 14.10 -2.13 5.75
CA VAL A 290 12.92 -2.79 5.16
C VAL A 290 12.18 -1.82 4.24
N TRP A 291 12.00 -0.55 4.63
CA TRP A 291 11.36 0.43 3.77
C TRP A 291 12.14 0.71 2.48
N LEU A 292 13.48 0.78 2.56
CA LEU A 292 14.35 0.94 1.39
C LEU A 292 14.18 -0.17 0.36
N VAL A 293 13.83 -1.38 0.80
CA VAL A 293 13.52 -2.52 -0.09
C VAL A 293 12.07 -2.47 -0.58
N LEU A 294 11.11 -2.16 0.31
CA LEU A 294 9.70 -2.12 -0.03
C LEU A 294 9.35 -1.00 -1.01
N TYR A 295 9.94 0.19 -0.84
CA TYR A 295 9.67 1.34 -1.70
C TYR A 295 9.89 1.03 -3.19
N PRO A 296 11.08 0.61 -3.66
CA PRO A 296 11.27 0.36 -5.08
C PRO A 296 10.40 -0.78 -5.61
N ILE A 297 10.15 -1.81 -4.80
CA ILE A 297 9.34 -2.96 -5.21
C ILE A 297 7.85 -2.61 -5.33
N ILE A 298 7.33 -1.74 -4.48
CA ILE A 298 5.91 -1.36 -4.52
C ILE A 298 5.65 -0.25 -5.54
N TYR A 299 6.62 0.66 -5.71
CA TYR A 299 6.42 1.89 -6.47
C TYR A 299 6.95 1.83 -7.89
N PHE A 300 7.95 1.00 -8.21
CA PHE A 300 8.53 0.92 -9.56
C PHE A 300 8.37 -0.43 -10.21
N LEU A 301 8.41 -1.48 -9.40
CA LEU A 301 7.83 -2.73 -9.80
C LEU A 301 6.32 -2.55 -9.58
#